data_AF-A0A2G9MP36-F1
#
_entry.id   AF-A0A2G9MP36-F1
#
_cell.length_a   1.000
_cell.length_b   1.000
_cell.length_c   1.000
_cell.angle_alpha   90.00
_cell.angle_beta   90.00
_cell.angle_gamma   90.00
#
_symmetry.space_group_name_H-M   'P 1'
#
loop_
_entity.id
_entity.type
_entity.pdbx_description
1 polymer ?
#
loop_
_entity_poly.entity_id
_entity_poly.type
_entity_poly.pdbx_seq_one_letter_code
_entity_poly.pdbx_strand_id
1 'polypeptide(L)'
;FIWAQKVAKELELNLNITQIKLNEVSKYLKKILPIIEDNNVVKAGVALPFYLAAEEAKKDGVRILFSGLGSEEIFAGYDRHKNSLKINEECLSGLRKIYERDLYRDDTITMFNTIELRLPFLDKNLVEFSLKIPSKYKIVGERNKVILREIAKRQGLNEEFAERKKKAAQYGSNFDKAIEKLAKAENKNKSQYLKKFYDFGNVRVASLLSTGKDSCLATQIMLEQNYAVSCFITINSKNQDSYMYHGPNTHLAKLQSEAAGIPLIVKETEGEKEKELEELKDAIRDAIKKYKIEGVVTGALFSNYQRERVEKICDELGVKCFSPLWHMDQSKELEFLLNKGFKFCMIKIAAEGLDKSWLGKIITKKELDKLEVLRKKLEINVAGEGGEYESLVLDAPFFSKELKIQKSRVLKESNIEATLIVEKASLVKK
;
A
#
# COMPACT_ATOMS: atom_id res chain seq x y z
N PHE A 1 12.41 24.46 -2.53
CA PHE A 1 13.74 24.95 -2.13
C PHE A 1 13.72 26.02 -1.03
N ILE A 2 12.67 26.86 -0.93
CA ILE A 2 12.54 27.93 0.10
C ILE A 2 12.96 27.49 1.51
N TRP A 3 12.49 26.34 1.99
CA TRP A 3 12.82 25.84 3.32
C TRP A 3 14.29 25.48 3.51
N ALA A 4 14.92 24.86 2.51
CA ALA A 4 16.35 24.54 2.57
C ALA A 4 17.21 25.82 2.60
N GLN A 5 16.82 26.85 1.83
CA GLN A 5 17.48 28.16 1.84
C GLN A 5 17.39 28.84 3.22
N LYS A 6 16.20 28.84 3.83
CA LYS A 6 16.00 29.40 5.17
C LYS A 6 16.85 28.69 6.22
N VAL A 7 16.82 27.36 6.25
CA VAL A 7 17.58 26.54 7.21
C VAL A 7 19.09 26.70 7.02
N ALA A 8 19.56 26.66 5.77
CA ALA A 8 20.99 26.86 5.49
C ALA A 8 21.48 28.24 5.93
N LYS A 9 20.68 29.28 5.73
CA LYS A 9 20.99 30.63 6.23
C LYS A 9 21.04 30.69 7.76
N GLU A 10 20.09 30.06 8.46
CA GLU A 10 20.05 30.04 9.93
C GLU A 10 21.23 29.26 10.53
N LEU A 11 21.62 28.15 9.90
CA LEU A 11 22.74 27.31 10.34
C LEU A 11 24.10 27.77 9.80
N GLU A 12 24.14 28.89 9.07
CA GLU A 12 25.35 29.41 8.42
C GLU A 12 26.07 28.38 7.53
N LEU A 13 25.27 27.56 6.82
CA LEU A 13 25.76 26.53 5.90
C LEU A 13 25.68 26.99 4.45
N ASN A 14 26.68 26.59 3.66
CA ASN A 14 26.64 26.74 2.21
C ASN A 14 25.55 25.83 1.61
N LEU A 15 24.71 26.39 0.73
CA LEU A 15 23.65 25.64 0.05
C LEU A 15 23.84 25.64 -1.45
N ASN A 16 24.12 24.45 -2.00
CA ASN A 16 24.14 24.21 -3.44
C ASN A 16 22.75 23.75 -3.91
N ILE A 17 22.20 24.42 -4.92
CA ILE A 17 20.87 24.10 -5.48
C ILE A 17 21.03 23.69 -6.94
N THR A 18 20.81 22.41 -7.22
CA THR A 18 20.73 21.89 -8.59
C THR A 18 19.29 21.99 -9.11
N GLN A 19 19.10 22.66 -10.26
CA GLN A 19 17.83 22.71 -10.98
C GLN A 19 17.98 22.02 -12.32
N ILE A 20 17.07 21.11 -12.65
CA ILE A 20 17.06 20.40 -13.94
C ILE A 20 15.80 20.69 -14.73
N LYS A 21 15.91 20.74 -16.05
CA LYS A 21 14.78 20.99 -16.94
C LYS A 21 13.94 19.71 -17.10
N LEU A 22 12.65 19.87 -17.42
CA LEU A 22 11.72 18.74 -17.55
C LEU A 22 12.18 17.70 -18.59
N ASN A 23 12.75 18.16 -19.72
CA ASN A 23 13.24 17.30 -20.79
C ASN A 23 14.53 16.52 -20.43
N GLU A 24 15.23 16.91 -19.35
CA GLU A 24 16.41 16.20 -18.87
C GLU A 24 16.05 15.06 -17.92
N VAL A 25 14.87 15.11 -17.29
CA VAL A 25 14.39 14.08 -16.35
C VAL A 25 14.38 12.70 -17.01
N SER A 26 13.99 12.58 -18.28
CA SER A 26 14.00 11.30 -19.01
C SER A 26 15.41 10.72 -19.16
N LYS A 27 16.43 11.57 -19.34
CA LYS A 27 17.84 11.16 -19.42
C LYS A 27 18.31 10.59 -18.08
N TYR A 28 17.96 11.26 -16.98
CA TYR A 28 18.27 10.78 -15.63
C TYR A 28 17.52 9.48 -15.31
N LEU A 29 16.24 9.35 -15.66
CA LEU A 29 15.49 8.11 -15.48
C LEU A 29 16.15 6.93 -16.23
N LYS A 30 16.58 7.14 -17.48
CA LYS A 30 17.31 6.13 -18.26
C LYS A 30 18.59 5.63 -17.57
N LYS A 31 19.25 6.50 -16.80
CA LYS A 31 20.46 6.18 -16.04
C LYS A 31 20.16 5.55 -14.67
N ILE A 32 19.17 6.09 -13.96
CA ILE A 32 18.90 5.78 -12.55
C ILE A 32 18.14 4.47 -12.40
N LEU A 33 17.13 4.18 -13.22
CA LEU A 33 16.31 2.96 -13.02
C LEU A 33 17.14 1.67 -13.10
N PRO A 34 18.12 1.53 -14.03
CA PRO A 34 19.03 0.40 -14.02
C PRO A 34 19.94 0.33 -12.79
N ILE A 35 20.33 1.48 -12.21
CA ILE A 35 21.17 1.53 -11.01
C ILE A 35 20.39 1.00 -9.81
N ILE A 36 19.12 1.39 -9.66
CA ILE A 36 18.29 0.95 -8.53
C ILE A 36 17.52 -0.35 -8.82
N GLU A 37 17.74 -0.95 -9.98
CA GLU A 37 17.08 -2.18 -10.46
C GLU A 37 15.56 -2.23 -10.25
N ASP A 38 14.89 -1.09 -10.36
CA ASP A 38 13.47 -0.94 -10.00
C ASP A 38 12.81 0.18 -10.81
N ASN A 39 11.59 -0.05 -11.29
CA ASN A 39 10.80 0.92 -12.05
C ASN A 39 9.56 1.44 -11.28
N ASN A 40 9.46 1.15 -9.99
CA ASN A 40 8.40 1.63 -9.12
C ASN A 40 8.39 3.17 -9.07
N VAL A 41 7.20 3.74 -9.24
CA VAL A 41 6.98 5.20 -9.32
C VAL A 41 7.51 5.94 -8.09
N VAL A 42 7.33 5.39 -6.89
CA VAL A 42 7.76 6.04 -5.65
C VAL A 42 9.27 5.99 -5.53
N LYS A 43 9.89 4.82 -5.74
CA LYS A 43 11.35 4.67 -5.69
C LYS A 43 12.03 5.54 -6.74
N ALA A 44 11.57 5.53 -7.99
CA ALA A 44 12.09 6.39 -9.06
C ALA A 44 11.96 7.88 -8.72
N GLY A 45 10.81 8.29 -8.17
CA GLY A 45 10.56 9.67 -7.77
C GLY A 45 11.49 10.16 -6.65
N VAL A 46 11.85 9.29 -5.69
CA VAL A 46 12.79 9.61 -4.60
C VAL A 46 14.25 9.49 -5.04
N ALA A 47 14.53 8.56 -5.96
CA ALA A 47 15.87 8.34 -6.51
C ALA A 47 16.39 9.56 -7.28
N LEU A 48 15.54 10.22 -8.08
CA LEU A 48 15.91 11.42 -8.85
C LEU A 48 16.57 12.54 -8.02
N PRO A 49 15.91 13.09 -6.97
CA PRO A 49 16.51 14.16 -6.17
C PRO A 49 17.74 13.68 -5.40
N PHE A 50 17.77 12.41 -4.97
CA PHE A 50 18.89 11.85 -4.21
C PHE A 50 20.13 11.63 -5.09
N TYR A 51 19.93 11.11 -6.31
CA TYR A 51 20.97 10.94 -7.31
C TYR A 51 21.59 12.27 -7.72
N LEU A 52 20.77 13.29 -7.97
CA LEU A 52 21.26 14.63 -8.32
C LEU A 52 22.07 15.25 -7.18
N ALA A 53 21.62 15.09 -5.93
CA ALA A 53 22.37 15.56 -4.78
C ALA A 53 23.72 14.84 -4.63
N ALA A 54 23.76 13.52 -4.84
CA ALA A 54 25.00 12.74 -4.82
C ALA A 54 25.93 13.12 -5.98
N GLU A 55 25.41 13.28 -7.19
CA GLU A 55 26.20 13.68 -8.36
C GLU A 55 26.83 15.06 -8.17
N GLU A 56 26.11 16.02 -7.58
CA GLU A 56 26.65 17.36 -7.30
C GLU A 56 27.67 17.33 -6.17
N ALA A 57 27.39 16.61 -5.07
CA ALA A 57 28.34 16.42 -3.98
C ALA A 57 29.67 15.81 -4.48
N LYS A 58 29.61 14.88 -5.44
CA LYS A 58 30.80 14.32 -6.08
C LYS A 58 31.62 15.38 -6.81
N LYS A 59 30.98 16.29 -7.55
CA LYS A 59 31.67 17.39 -8.26
C LYS A 59 32.37 18.33 -7.28
N ASP A 60 31.77 18.54 -6.11
CA ASP A 60 32.34 19.33 -5.03
C ASP A 60 33.46 18.59 -4.25
N GLY A 61 33.81 17.37 -4.65
CA GLY A 61 34.84 16.55 -4.00
C GLY A 61 34.40 15.90 -2.67
N VAL A 62 33.11 15.96 -2.34
CA VAL A 62 32.54 15.34 -1.14
C VAL A 62 32.52 13.82 -1.30
N ARG A 63 32.99 13.12 -0.27
CA ARG A 63 33.02 11.64 -0.24
C ARG A 63 31.98 11.02 0.68
N ILE A 64 31.44 11.78 1.62
CA ILE A 64 30.51 11.30 2.64
C ILE A 64 29.25 12.17 2.62
N LEU A 65 28.09 11.55 2.52
CA LEU A 65 26.79 12.22 2.57
C LEU A 65 25.98 11.70 3.77
N PHE A 66 25.46 12.63 4.58
CA PHE A 66 24.52 12.28 5.65
C PHE A 66 23.07 12.40 5.17
N SER A 67 22.23 11.43 5.54
CA SER A 67 20.79 11.50 5.30
C SER A 67 19.99 11.30 6.59
N GLY A 68 18.88 12.03 6.71
CA GLY A 68 17.93 11.92 7.82
C GLY A 68 16.98 10.71 7.73
N LEU A 69 17.24 9.78 6.80
CA LEU A 69 16.49 8.53 6.64
C LEU A 69 16.54 7.70 7.93
N GLY A 70 15.44 7.01 8.25
CA GLY A 70 15.28 6.22 9.48
C GLY A 70 14.54 6.97 10.60
N SER A 71 14.61 8.31 10.62
CA SER A 71 13.98 9.11 11.67
C SER A 71 12.46 8.90 11.79
N GLU A 72 11.77 8.64 10.67
CA GLU A 72 10.33 8.38 10.71
C GLU A 72 10.03 7.00 11.31
N GLU A 73 10.83 6.00 10.99
CA GLU A 73 10.70 4.63 11.48
C GLU A 73 10.88 4.57 13.00
N ILE A 74 11.89 5.26 13.55
CA ILE A 74 12.20 5.13 14.97
C ILE A 74 11.44 6.12 15.87
N PHE A 75 11.01 7.27 15.34
CA PHE A 75 10.27 8.30 16.09
C PHE A 75 8.79 8.43 15.70
N ALA A 76 8.22 7.43 15.02
CA ALA A 76 6.81 7.37 14.66
C ALA A 76 6.33 8.55 13.78
N GLY A 77 6.95 8.71 12.60
CA GLY A 77 6.72 9.84 11.71
C GLY A 77 5.70 9.68 10.59
N TYR A 78 5.34 8.46 10.21
CA TYR A 78 4.27 8.19 9.24
C TYR A 78 2.87 8.16 9.86
N ASP A 79 1.85 8.44 9.05
CA ASP A 79 0.44 8.39 9.47
C ASP A 79 0.03 6.98 9.96
N ARG A 80 0.58 5.91 9.35
CA ARG A 80 0.40 4.53 9.83
C ARG A 80 0.76 4.33 11.31
N HIS A 81 1.70 5.10 11.83
CA HIS A 81 2.06 5.00 13.24
C HIS A 81 0.98 5.60 14.14
N LYS A 82 0.28 6.66 13.69
CA LYS A 82 -0.80 7.29 14.45
C LYS A 82 -1.99 6.35 14.65
N ASN A 83 -2.27 5.52 13.65
CA ASN A 83 -3.41 4.61 13.66
C ASN A 83 -3.12 3.29 14.40
N SER A 84 -1.89 3.09 14.90
CA SER A 84 -1.50 1.87 15.59
C SER A 84 -1.68 1.98 17.11
N LEU A 85 -2.35 1.00 17.72
CA LEU A 85 -2.41 0.85 19.17
C LEU A 85 -1.03 0.50 19.77
N LYS A 86 -0.12 -0.05 18.96
CA LYS A 86 1.21 -0.52 19.36
C LYS A 86 2.30 0.15 18.52
N ILE A 87 2.47 1.44 18.76
CA ILE A 87 3.36 2.31 17.96
C ILE A 87 4.78 1.75 17.83
N ASN A 88 5.39 1.23 18.90
CA ASN A 88 6.75 0.71 18.84
C ASN A 88 6.88 -0.60 18.04
N GLU A 89 5.85 -1.46 18.06
CA GLU A 89 5.83 -2.66 17.22
C GLU A 89 5.70 -2.29 15.73
N GLU A 90 4.85 -1.29 15.40
CA GLU A 90 4.75 -0.78 14.03
C GLU A 90 6.05 -0.09 13.56
N CYS A 91 6.70 0.70 14.44
CA CYS A 91 8.02 1.29 14.19
C CYS A 91 9.03 0.19 13.83
N LEU A 92 9.08 -0.88 14.63
CA LEU A 92 9.98 -2.03 14.40
C LEU A 92 9.65 -2.77 13.10
N SER A 93 8.37 -2.99 12.80
CA SER A 93 7.92 -3.58 11.53
C SER A 93 8.39 -2.75 10.33
N GLY A 94 8.25 -1.42 10.44
CA GLY A 94 8.74 -0.48 9.43
C GLY A 94 10.25 -0.54 9.25
N LEU A 95 11.00 -0.56 10.35
CA LEU A 95 12.45 -0.64 10.35
C LEU A 95 12.94 -1.95 9.72
N ARG A 96 12.30 -3.09 10.02
CA ARG A 96 12.65 -4.39 9.41
C ARG A 96 12.50 -4.40 7.89
N LYS A 97 11.67 -3.54 7.31
CA LYS A 97 11.43 -3.44 5.86
C LYS A 97 12.18 -2.27 5.19
N ILE A 98 12.94 -1.47 5.95
CA ILE A 98 13.59 -0.27 5.41
C ILE A 98 14.68 -0.61 4.39
N TYR A 99 15.32 -1.77 4.52
CA TYR A 99 16.40 -2.20 3.63
C TYR A 99 15.93 -2.34 2.17
N GLU A 100 14.74 -2.89 1.97
CA GLU A 100 14.15 -3.13 0.66
C GLU A 100 13.57 -1.85 0.03
N ARG A 101 13.01 -0.98 0.87
CA ARG A 101 12.25 0.19 0.40
C ARG A 101 13.14 1.41 0.14
N ASP A 102 14.09 1.67 1.04
CA ASP A 102 14.86 2.91 1.05
C ASP A 102 16.37 2.68 1.00
N LEU A 103 16.94 1.81 1.87
CA LEU A 103 18.39 1.70 1.99
C LEU A 103 19.04 1.22 0.69
N TYR A 104 18.50 0.16 0.08
CA TYR A 104 19.03 -0.36 -1.18
C TYR A 104 19.06 0.70 -2.28
N ARG A 105 17.98 1.48 -2.44
CA ARG A 105 17.89 2.56 -3.42
C ARG A 105 18.95 3.63 -3.17
N ASP A 106 19.03 4.13 -1.94
CA ASP A 106 19.87 5.27 -1.58
C ASP A 106 21.36 4.88 -1.56
N ASP A 107 21.68 3.69 -1.08
CA ASP A 107 23.04 3.13 -1.08
C ASP A 107 23.55 2.92 -2.51
N THR A 108 22.77 2.26 -3.37
CA THR A 108 23.21 1.99 -4.76
C THR A 108 23.42 3.29 -5.55
N ILE A 109 22.56 4.29 -5.35
CA ILE A 109 22.70 5.62 -5.96
C ILE A 109 23.98 6.33 -5.51
N THR A 110 24.25 6.32 -4.21
CA THR A 110 25.41 7.05 -3.64
C THR A 110 26.72 6.34 -3.99
N MET A 111 26.75 5.01 -3.90
CA MET A 111 27.90 4.19 -4.30
C MET A 111 28.22 4.33 -5.79
N PHE A 112 27.20 4.38 -6.66
CA PHE A 112 27.41 4.67 -8.09
C PHE A 112 28.10 6.03 -8.30
N ASN A 113 27.83 7.00 -7.43
CA ASN A 113 28.49 8.31 -7.43
C ASN A 113 29.78 8.34 -6.60
N THR A 114 30.28 7.20 -6.11
CA THR A 114 31.49 7.12 -5.29
C THR A 114 31.38 7.93 -3.99
N ILE A 115 30.18 7.94 -3.40
CA ILE A 115 29.86 8.61 -2.14
C ILE A 115 29.42 7.58 -1.11
N GLU A 116 30.01 7.65 0.09
CA GLU A 116 29.59 6.89 1.25
C GLU A 116 28.37 7.55 1.89
N LEU A 117 27.26 6.81 1.95
CA LEU A 117 26.05 7.25 2.65
C LEU A 117 26.13 6.88 4.13
N ARG A 118 25.90 7.85 5.01
CA ARG A 118 25.78 7.65 6.46
C ARG A 118 24.41 8.04 6.95
N LEU A 119 23.85 7.19 7.82
CA LEU A 119 22.47 7.28 8.31
C LEU A 119 22.45 7.36 9.84
N PRO A 120 22.69 8.54 10.45
CA PRO A 120 22.82 8.67 11.91
C PRO A 120 21.60 8.17 12.69
N PHE A 121 20.40 8.29 12.12
CA PHE A 121 19.17 7.79 12.76
C PHE A 121 19.06 6.26 12.79
N LEU A 122 19.90 5.54 12.06
CA LEU A 122 19.97 4.08 12.06
C LEU A 122 21.15 3.55 12.87
N ASP A 123 21.82 4.39 13.66
CA ASP A 123 22.76 3.93 14.66
C ASP A 123 22.07 2.91 15.60
N LYS A 124 22.77 1.80 15.88
CA LYS A 124 22.20 0.68 16.63
C LYS A 124 21.73 1.10 18.03
N ASN A 125 22.52 1.91 18.73
CA ASN A 125 22.20 2.35 20.09
C ASN A 125 21.01 3.30 20.07
N LEU A 126 20.97 4.22 19.09
CA LEU A 126 19.85 5.14 18.92
C LEU A 126 18.56 4.39 18.57
N VAL A 127 18.61 3.42 17.66
CA VAL A 127 17.47 2.57 17.29
C VAL A 127 16.95 1.83 18.52
N GLU A 128 17.82 1.14 19.25
CA GLU A 128 17.44 0.35 20.42
C GLU A 128 16.81 1.23 21.51
N PHE A 129 17.42 2.38 21.80
CA PHE A 129 16.88 3.36 22.73
C PHE A 129 15.51 3.86 22.25
N SER A 130 15.41 4.25 20.98
CA SER A 130 14.20 4.86 20.42
C SER A 130 13.00 3.91 20.46
N LEU A 131 13.20 2.61 20.24
CA LEU A 131 12.14 1.60 20.30
C LEU A 131 11.63 1.33 21.73
N LYS A 132 12.38 1.74 22.77
CA LYS A 132 11.96 1.65 24.19
C LYS A 132 11.20 2.89 24.67
N ILE A 133 11.25 4.00 23.92
CA ILE A 133 10.57 5.26 24.29
C ILE A 133 9.05 5.03 24.33
N PRO A 134 8.35 5.39 25.42
CA PRO A 134 6.89 5.29 25.51
C PRO A 134 6.19 6.06 24.39
N SER A 135 5.15 5.45 23.80
CA SER A 135 4.43 5.98 22.63
C SER A 135 3.93 7.42 22.80
N LYS A 136 3.53 7.79 24.02
CA LYS A 136 3.07 9.16 24.38
C LYS A 136 4.09 10.27 24.10
N TYR A 137 5.38 9.95 24.00
CA TYR A 137 6.42 10.91 23.64
C TYR A 137 6.67 10.98 22.13
N LYS A 138 6.21 9.99 21.36
CA LYS A 138 6.36 9.96 19.91
C LYS A 138 5.18 10.62 19.20
N ILE A 139 3.96 10.37 19.69
CA ILE A 139 2.72 10.88 19.11
C ILE A 139 1.87 11.53 20.21
N VAL A 140 1.37 12.73 19.96
CA VAL A 140 0.44 13.47 20.83
C VAL A 140 -0.66 14.10 19.98
N GLY A 141 -1.89 13.58 20.07
CA GLY A 141 -2.97 13.92 19.15
C GLY A 141 -2.55 13.71 17.71
N GLU A 142 -2.69 14.74 16.87
CA GLU A 142 -2.28 14.70 15.46
C GLU A 142 -0.77 14.93 15.22
N ARG A 143 0.00 15.25 16.27
CA ARG A 143 1.44 15.56 16.15
C ARG A 143 2.25 14.27 16.17
N ASN A 144 3.12 14.11 15.18
CA ASN A 144 4.08 13.00 15.05
C ASN A 144 5.51 13.44 15.40
N LYS A 145 6.38 12.48 15.72
CA LYS A 145 7.78 12.70 16.10
C LYS A 145 7.96 13.75 17.20
N VAL A 146 7.02 13.83 18.15
CA VAL A 146 6.95 14.92 19.14
C VAL A 146 8.28 15.07 19.86
N ILE A 147 8.83 13.99 20.41
CA ILE A 147 10.14 14.00 21.08
C ILE A 147 11.28 14.54 20.20
N LEU A 148 11.32 14.18 18.91
CA LEU A 148 12.36 14.66 18.01
C LEU A 148 12.21 16.16 17.72
N ARG A 149 10.98 16.66 17.61
CA ARG A 149 10.70 18.09 17.43
C ARG A 149 11.10 18.89 18.66
N GLU A 150 10.79 18.39 19.86
CA GLU A 150 11.20 19.03 21.12
C GLU A 150 12.72 19.03 21.30
N ILE A 151 13.41 17.95 20.93
CA ILE A 151 14.88 17.90 20.91
C ILE A 151 15.42 18.97 19.95
N ALA A 152 14.88 19.08 18.73
CA ALA A 152 15.34 20.07 17.76
C ALA A 152 15.21 21.51 18.28
N LYS A 153 14.08 21.84 18.93
CA LYS A 153 13.90 23.16 19.57
C LYS A 153 14.91 23.41 20.69
N ARG A 154 15.17 22.40 21.53
CA ARG A 154 16.16 22.50 22.61
C ARG A 154 17.60 22.66 22.10
N GLN A 155 17.89 22.14 20.91
CA GLN A 155 19.17 22.32 20.23
C GLN A 155 19.28 23.68 19.50
N GLY A 156 18.27 24.54 19.63
CA GLY A 156 18.28 25.89 19.06
C GLY A 156 17.71 26.01 17.65
N LEU A 157 17.15 24.93 17.08
CA LEU A 157 16.49 25.02 15.78
C LEU A 157 15.18 25.81 15.91
N ASN A 158 14.97 26.77 15.02
CA ASN A 158 13.75 27.58 15.00
C ASN A 158 12.48 26.72 14.94
N GLU A 159 11.47 27.11 15.73
CA GLU A 159 10.19 26.43 15.83
C GLU A 159 9.48 26.30 14.47
N GLU A 160 9.64 27.29 13.57
CA GLU A 160 9.11 27.23 12.20
C GLU A 160 9.58 25.98 11.45
N PHE A 161 10.82 25.53 11.69
CA PHE A 161 11.38 24.32 11.09
C PHE A 161 11.05 23.07 11.88
N ALA A 162 11.14 23.13 13.21
CA ALA A 162 10.89 22.00 14.08
C ALA A 162 9.43 21.50 14.00
N GLU A 163 8.44 22.38 13.87
CA GLU A 163 7.01 22.02 13.78
C GLU A 163 6.51 21.79 12.36
N ARG A 164 7.35 22.02 11.34
CA ARG A 164 6.95 21.88 9.95
C ARG A 164 6.45 20.46 9.64
N LYS A 165 5.32 20.36 8.92
CA LYS A 165 4.83 19.09 8.38
C LYS A 165 5.77 18.58 7.28
N LYS A 166 6.10 17.29 7.33
CA LYS A 166 6.96 16.65 6.33
C LYS A 166 6.29 16.66 4.97
N LYS A 167 7.09 16.88 3.93
CA LYS A 167 6.73 16.62 2.53
C LYS A 167 7.78 15.70 1.94
N ALA A 168 7.38 14.59 1.34
CA ALA A 168 8.33 13.62 0.78
C ALA A 168 9.14 14.24 -0.38
N ALA A 169 10.38 13.75 -0.57
CA ALA A 169 11.36 14.37 -1.45
C ALA A 169 10.88 14.52 -2.90
N GLN A 170 10.20 13.51 -3.44
CA GLN A 170 9.63 13.48 -4.80
C GLN A 170 8.55 14.55 -5.02
N TYR A 171 7.78 14.88 -3.98
CA TYR A 171 6.76 15.93 -4.03
C TYR A 171 7.33 17.31 -3.71
N GLY A 172 8.37 17.39 -2.88
CA GLY A 172 9.08 18.62 -2.55
C GLY A 172 9.91 19.17 -3.71
N SER A 173 10.52 18.28 -4.48
CA SER A 173 11.31 18.56 -5.69
C SER A 173 10.48 18.69 -6.98
N ASN A 174 9.21 18.28 -6.93
CA ASN A 174 8.30 18.15 -8.09
C ASN A 174 8.66 17.05 -9.11
N PHE A 175 9.55 16.10 -8.78
CA PHE A 175 9.87 15.00 -9.69
C PHE A 175 8.68 14.07 -9.95
N ASP A 176 7.80 13.84 -8.97
CA ASP A 176 6.58 13.05 -9.20
C ASP A 176 5.69 13.68 -10.29
N LYS A 177 5.52 15.01 -10.25
CA LYS A 177 4.78 15.78 -11.27
C LYS A 177 5.51 15.81 -12.61
N ALA A 178 6.84 15.86 -12.60
CA ALA A 178 7.63 15.83 -13.83
C ALA A 178 7.44 14.50 -14.57
N ILE A 179 7.54 13.37 -13.85
CA ILE A 179 7.26 12.03 -14.40
C ILE A 179 5.82 11.96 -14.92
N GLU A 180 4.85 12.48 -14.18
CA GLU A 180 3.45 12.51 -14.62
C GLU A 180 3.26 13.28 -15.95
N LYS A 181 3.86 14.46 -16.07
CA LYS A 181 3.78 15.27 -17.30
C LYS A 181 4.40 14.57 -18.49
N LEU A 182 5.58 13.95 -18.31
CA LEU A 182 6.26 13.19 -19.36
C LEU A 182 5.46 11.95 -19.77
N ALA A 183 4.88 11.23 -18.82
CA ALA A 183 4.04 10.08 -19.10
C ALA A 183 2.78 10.48 -19.90
N LYS A 184 2.10 11.56 -19.50
CA LYS A 184 0.93 12.09 -20.20
C LYS A 184 1.23 12.56 -21.63
N ALA A 185 2.40 13.18 -21.86
CA ALA A 185 2.84 13.58 -23.20
C ALA A 185 2.95 12.41 -24.18
N GLU A 186 3.08 11.18 -23.66
CA GLU A 186 3.17 9.95 -24.44
C GLU A 186 1.94 9.04 -24.28
N ASN A 187 0.82 9.58 -23.79
CA ASN A 187 -0.43 8.85 -23.52
C ASN A 187 -0.24 7.60 -22.64
N LYS A 188 0.64 7.70 -21.64
CA LYS A 188 0.95 6.62 -20.69
C LYS A 188 0.71 7.07 -19.24
N ASN A 189 0.47 6.11 -18.35
CA ASN A 189 0.57 6.36 -16.92
C ASN A 189 2.06 6.33 -16.46
N LYS A 190 2.33 6.80 -15.24
CA LYS A 190 3.71 6.89 -14.71
C LYS A 190 4.44 5.54 -14.77
N SER A 191 3.75 4.46 -14.41
CA SER A 191 4.30 3.09 -14.42
C SER A 191 4.69 2.62 -15.81
N GLN A 192 3.81 2.81 -16.80
CA GLN A 192 4.04 2.45 -18.20
C GLN A 192 5.15 3.29 -18.83
N TYR A 193 5.30 4.55 -18.38
CA TYR A 193 6.38 5.43 -18.82
C TYR A 193 7.73 4.95 -18.29
N LEU A 194 7.83 4.61 -16.99
CA LEU A 194 9.07 4.16 -16.37
C LEU A 194 9.58 2.82 -16.93
N LYS A 195 8.68 1.91 -17.31
CA LYS A 195 9.03 0.63 -17.97
C LYS A 195 9.90 0.77 -19.22
N LYS A 196 9.80 1.90 -19.94
CA LYS A 196 10.64 2.14 -21.12
C LYS A 196 12.13 2.22 -20.81
N PHE A 197 12.47 2.58 -19.58
CA PHE A 197 13.85 2.81 -19.14
C PHE A 197 14.42 1.58 -18.42
N TYR A 198 13.57 0.76 -17.80
CA TYR A 198 13.97 -0.46 -17.14
C TYR A 198 12.78 -1.44 -17.10
N ASP A 199 12.89 -2.50 -17.91
CA ASP A 199 11.83 -3.51 -18.11
C ASP A 199 12.16 -4.84 -17.41
N PHE A 200 13.08 -4.83 -16.45
CA PHE A 200 13.18 -5.96 -15.53
C PHE A 200 11.91 -5.95 -14.67
N GLY A 201 11.04 -6.94 -14.92
CA GLY A 201 9.74 -7.01 -14.27
C GLY A 201 9.90 -7.07 -12.77
N ASN A 202 9.05 -6.33 -12.04
CA ASN A 202 8.88 -6.57 -10.62
C ASN A 202 8.56 -8.05 -10.39
N VAL A 203 8.94 -8.55 -9.22
CA VAL A 203 8.70 -9.94 -8.81
C VAL A 203 7.28 -10.40 -9.16
N ARG A 204 7.16 -11.66 -9.59
CA ARG A 204 5.85 -12.26 -9.84
C ARG A 204 5.14 -12.46 -8.52
N VAL A 205 3.88 -12.04 -8.44
CA VAL A 205 3.09 -12.15 -7.22
C VAL A 205 1.82 -12.95 -7.45
N ALA A 206 1.35 -13.63 -6.40
CA ALA A 206 -0.02 -14.10 -6.32
C ALA A 206 -0.85 -13.11 -5.50
N SER A 207 -2.11 -12.89 -5.86
CA SER A 207 -3.02 -12.06 -5.05
C SER A 207 -4.07 -12.94 -4.35
N LEU A 208 -4.23 -12.74 -3.04
CA LEU A 208 -5.28 -13.40 -2.25
C LEU A 208 -6.62 -12.76 -2.61
N LEU A 209 -7.46 -13.50 -3.32
CA LEU A 209 -8.73 -13.02 -3.84
C LEU A 209 -9.90 -13.53 -2.99
N SER A 210 -10.66 -12.61 -2.43
CA SER A 210 -11.87 -12.88 -1.64
C SER A 210 -13.17 -12.49 -2.34
N THR A 211 -13.09 -12.02 -3.58
CA THR A 211 -14.16 -11.41 -4.38
C THR A 211 -14.64 -10.02 -3.96
N GLY A 212 -14.26 -9.58 -2.76
CA GLY A 212 -14.59 -8.26 -2.23
C GLY A 212 -13.74 -7.11 -2.77
N LYS A 213 -14.11 -5.90 -2.35
CA LYS A 213 -13.50 -4.64 -2.78
C LYS A 213 -12.01 -4.56 -2.42
N ASP A 214 -11.63 -5.03 -1.24
CA ASP A 214 -10.28 -4.86 -0.69
C ASP A 214 -9.26 -5.73 -1.46
N SER A 215 -9.57 -7.00 -1.67
CA SER A 215 -8.70 -7.90 -2.45
C SER A 215 -8.56 -7.48 -3.92
N CYS A 216 -9.64 -7.00 -4.53
CA CYS A 216 -9.60 -6.47 -5.90
C CYS A 216 -8.84 -5.13 -5.98
N LEU A 217 -8.97 -4.26 -4.98
CA LEU A 217 -8.24 -3.00 -4.93
C LEU A 217 -6.74 -3.22 -4.71
N ALA A 218 -6.37 -4.12 -3.79
CA ALA A 218 -4.99 -4.52 -3.58
C ALA A 218 -4.36 -5.03 -4.88
N THR A 219 -5.09 -5.88 -5.62
CA THR A 219 -4.69 -6.35 -6.94
C THR A 219 -4.47 -5.19 -7.93
N GLN A 220 -5.43 -4.27 -8.03
CA GLN A 220 -5.33 -3.11 -8.93
C GLN A 220 -4.11 -2.23 -8.60
N ILE A 221 -3.84 -1.98 -7.32
CA ILE A 221 -2.67 -1.20 -6.90
C ILE A 221 -1.38 -1.91 -7.31
N MET A 222 -1.29 -3.22 -7.13
CA MET A 222 -0.09 -3.98 -7.50
C MET A 222 0.13 -3.99 -9.02
N LEU A 223 -0.94 -4.15 -9.81
CA LEU A 223 -0.88 -4.03 -11.28
C LEU A 223 -0.42 -2.63 -11.71
N GLU A 224 -0.94 -1.58 -11.08
CA GLU A 224 -0.51 -0.20 -11.33
C GLU A 224 0.92 0.07 -10.90
N GLN A 225 1.42 -0.64 -9.89
CA GLN A 225 2.82 -0.64 -9.48
C GLN A 225 3.69 -1.58 -10.31
N ASN A 226 3.20 -2.06 -11.47
CA ASN A 226 3.92 -2.91 -12.41
C ASN A 226 4.28 -4.32 -11.90
N TYR A 227 3.68 -4.80 -10.81
CA TYR A 227 3.85 -6.19 -10.39
C TYR A 227 3.11 -7.14 -11.33
N ALA A 228 3.76 -8.25 -11.67
CA ALA A 228 3.15 -9.31 -12.47
C ALA A 228 2.28 -10.19 -11.57
N VAL A 229 0.99 -9.86 -11.45
CA VAL A 229 0.00 -10.70 -10.75
C VAL A 229 -0.24 -11.95 -11.59
N SER A 230 0.48 -13.03 -11.27
CA SER A 230 0.60 -14.23 -12.10
C SER A 230 -0.52 -15.23 -11.83
N CYS A 231 -1.12 -15.18 -10.64
CA CYS A 231 -2.31 -15.94 -10.31
C CYS A 231 -3.07 -15.31 -9.13
N PHE A 232 -4.35 -15.67 -9.01
CA PHE A 232 -5.13 -15.51 -7.80
C PHE A 232 -5.06 -16.76 -6.94
N ILE A 233 -5.19 -16.57 -5.64
CA ILE A 233 -5.37 -17.65 -4.66
C ILE A 233 -6.64 -17.36 -3.88
N THR A 234 -7.55 -18.33 -3.83
CA THR A 234 -8.76 -18.26 -3.02
C THR A 234 -8.88 -19.52 -2.18
N ILE A 235 -9.13 -19.36 -0.89
CA ILE A 235 -9.47 -20.45 0.01
C ILE A 235 -10.99 -20.45 0.16
N ASN A 236 -11.63 -21.54 -0.24
CA ASN A 236 -13.07 -21.71 -0.16
C ASN A 236 -13.43 -22.47 1.12
N SER A 237 -13.87 -21.76 2.15
CA SER A 237 -14.31 -22.36 3.41
C SER A 237 -15.76 -22.81 3.34
N LYS A 238 -16.01 -24.06 3.74
CA LYS A 238 -17.39 -24.58 3.90
C LYS A 238 -18.09 -23.97 5.12
N ASN A 239 -17.33 -23.37 6.04
CA ASN A 239 -17.85 -22.67 7.20
C ASN A 239 -18.17 -21.20 6.85
N GLN A 240 -19.44 -20.80 6.99
CA GLN A 240 -19.90 -19.44 6.67
C GLN A 240 -19.44 -18.38 7.69
N ASP A 241 -18.94 -18.80 8.86
CA ASP A 241 -18.51 -17.94 9.96
C ASP A 241 -16.98 -18.03 10.21
N SER A 242 -16.19 -18.39 9.18
CA SER A 242 -14.71 -18.37 9.29
C SER A 242 -14.20 -16.95 9.58
N TYR A 243 -13.34 -16.82 10.59
CA TYR A 243 -12.71 -15.55 10.95
C TYR A 243 -11.63 -15.07 9.94
N MET A 244 -11.17 -15.94 9.02
CA MET A 244 -10.08 -15.61 8.09
C MET A 244 -10.52 -15.37 6.65
N TYR A 245 -11.60 -16.00 6.17
CA TYR A 245 -12.01 -15.91 4.76
C TYR A 245 -13.49 -15.54 4.61
N HIS A 246 -13.79 -14.77 3.57
CA HIS A 246 -15.15 -14.41 3.19
C HIS A 246 -15.94 -15.66 2.82
N GLY A 247 -17.06 -15.90 3.52
CA GLY A 247 -17.90 -17.10 3.35
C GLY A 247 -18.90 -17.07 2.18
N PRO A 248 -19.59 -15.96 1.86
CA PRO A 248 -20.59 -15.94 0.80
C PRO A 248 -19.96 -15.70 -0.59
N ASN A 249 -20.43 -16.44 -1.60
CA ASN A 249 -20.15 -16.22 -3.02
C ASN A 249 -18.68 -16.39 -3.49
N THR A 250 -17.83 -17.07 -2.72
CA THR A 250 -16.45 -17.45 -3.11
C THR A 250 -16.35 -18.16 -4.45
N HIS A 251 -17.38 -18.92 -4.85
CA HIS A 251 -17.47 -19.56 -6.16
C HIS A 251 -17.41 -18.56 -7.34
N LEU A 252 -17.75 -17.29 -7.12
CA LEU A 252 -17.65 -16.21 -8.11
C LEU A 252 -16.21 -15.76 -8.36
N ALA A 253 -15.24 -16.13 -7.49
CA ALA A 253 -13.82 -15.86 -7.72
C ALA A 253 -13.35 -16.41 -9.07
N LYS A 254 -13.92 -17.53 -9.51
CA LYS A 254 -13.65 -18.11 -10.83
C LYS A 254 -14.08 -17.17 -11.96
N LEU A 255 -15.26 -16.57 -11.86
CA LEU A 255 -15.75 -15.62 -12.86
C LEU A 255 -14.91 -14.34 -12.86
N GLN A 256 -14.49 -13.83 -11.70
CA GLN A 256 -13.58 -12.68 -11.61
C GLN A 256 -12.20 -12.98 -12.18
N SER A 257 -11.67 -14.19 -11.95
CA SER A 257 -10.43 -14.69 -12.55
C SER A 257 -10.53 -14.74 -14.08
N GLU A 258 -11.63 -15.28 -14.62
CA GLU A 258 -11.90 -15.29 -16.06
C GLU A 258 -12.09 -13.87 -16.64
N ALA A 259 -12.72 -12.96 -15.89
CA ALA A 259 -12.87 -11.57 -16.27
C ALA A 259 -11.52 -10.85 -16.33
N ALA A 260 -10.64 -11.08 -15.37
CA ALA A 260 -9.30 -10.50 -15.32
C ALA A 260 -8.32 -11.15 -16.31
N GLY A 261 -8.61 -12.38 -16.77
CA GLY A 261 -7.66 -13.17 -17.56
C GLY A 261 -6.45 -13.66 -16.76
N ILE A 262 -6.57 -13.73 -15.43
CA ILE A 262 -5.51 -14.16 -14.51
C ILE A 262 -5.89 -15.53 -13.94
N PRO A 263 -5.02 -16.56 -14.00
CA PRO A 263 -5.33 -17.90 -13.48
C PRO A 263 -5.68 -17.91 -11.98
N LEU A 264 -6.54 -18.83 -11.54
CA LEU A 264 -6.94 -18.99 -10.14
C LEU A 264 -6.50 -20.35 -9.58
N ILE A 265 -5.96 -20.34 -8.36
CA ILE A 265 -5.77 -21.52 -7.52
C ILE A 265 -6.88 -21.48 -6.46
N VAL A 266 -7.67 -22.55 -6.38
CA VAL A 266 -8.68 -22.75 -5.35
C VAL A 266 -8.26 -23.91 -4.47
N LYS A 267 -8.29 -23.73 -3.15
CA LYS A 267 -8.25 -24.82 -2.17
C LYS A 267 -9.54 -24.80 -1.36
N GLU A 268 -10.10 -25.96 -1.08
CA GLU A 268 -11.24 -26.11 -0.19
C GLU A 268 -10.77 -26.35 1.23
N THR A 269 -11.51 -25.82 2.21
CA THR A 269 -11.26 -26.03 3.64
C THR A 269 -12.55 -26.28 4.40
N GLU A 270 -12.47 -27.06 5.47
CA GLU A 270 -13.58 -27.28 6.41
C GLU A 270 -13.80 -26.08 7.35
N GLY A 271 -12.85 -25.13 7.38
CA GLY A 271 -12.97 -23.92 8.19
C GLY A 271 -12.51 -24.08 9.64
N GLU A 272 -11.68 -25.09 9.89
CA GLU A 272 -11.04 -25.29 11.19
C GLU A 272 -9.84 -24.34 11.36
N LYS A 273 -9.82 -23.63 12.49
CA LYS A 273 -8.73 -22.73 12.87
C LYS A 273 -7.39 -23.51 12.85
N GLU A 274 -6.36 -22.92 12.24
CA GLU A 274 -5.03 -23.49 11.97
C GLU A 274 -4.93 -24.44 10.76
N LYS A 275 -5.91 -25.31 10.47
CA LYS A 275 -5.90 -26.10 9.21
C LYS A 275 -6.00 -25.20 7.98
N GLU A 276 -6.82 -24.15 8.06
CA GLU A 276 -6.95 -23.10 7.04
C GLU A 276 -5.61 -22.41 6.69
N LEU A 277 -4.67 -22.33 7.64
CA LEU A 277 -3.35 -21.73 7.40
C LEU A 277 -2.42 -22.68 6.65
N GLU A 278 -2.46 -23.98 6.95
CA GLU A 278 -1.69 -24.98 6.20
C GLU A 278 -2.19 -25.12 4.76
N GLU A 279 -3.50 -25.04 4.53
CA GLU A 279 -4.06 -25.07 3.16
C GLU A 279 -3.69 -23.81 2.37
N LEU A 280 -3.63 -22.64 3.03
CA LEU A 280 -3.11 -21.42 2.42
C LEU A 280 -1.63 -21.58 2.07
N LYS A 281 -0.83 -22.15 2.98
CA LYS A 281 0.59 -22.43 2.76
C LYS A 281 0.79 -23.36 1.57
N ASP A 282 -0.04 -24.39 1.44
CA ASP A 282 -0.02 -25.29 0.29
C ASP A 282 -0.46 -24.61 -1.02
N ALA A 283 -1.47 -23.74 -0.98
CA ALA A 283 -1.86 -22.93 -2.13
C ALA A 283 -0.72 -22.01 -2.60
N ILE A 284 0.01 -21.39 -1.67
CA ILE A 284 1.17 -20.55 -1.97
C ILE A 284 2.31 -21.42 -2.54
N ARG A 285 2.57 -22.62 -1.99
CA ARG A 285 3.54 -23.57 -2.56
C ARG A 285 3.20 -23.97 -3.99
N ASP A 286 1.93 -24.24 -4.28
CA ASP A 286 1.46 -24.55 -5.63
C ASP A 286 1.66 -23.35 -6.58
N ALA A 287 1.39 -22.14 -6.09
CA ALA A 287 1.63 -20.92 -6.84
C ALA A 287 3.12 -20.69 -7.14
N ILE A 288 4.01 -20.95 -6.17
CA ILE A 288 5.47 -20.89 -6.35
C ILE A 288 5.90 -21.89 -7.42
N LYS A 289 5.41 -23.14 -7.36
CA LYS A 289 5.81 -24.18 -8.31
C LYS A 289 5.32 -23.89 -9.74
N LYS A 290 4.03 -23.55 -9.88
CA LYS A 290 3.33 -23.44 -11.17
C LYS A 290 3.51 -22.08 -11.85
N TYR A 291 3.42 -21.00 -11.10
CA TYR A 291 3.47 -19.63 -11.61
C TYR A 291 4.76 -18.89 -11.25
N LYS A 292 5.66 -19.54 -10.49
CA LYS A 292 6.97 -19.00 -10.12
C LYS A 292 6.87 -17.64 -9.45
N ILE A 293 5.90 -17.52 -8.54
CA ILE A 293 5.73 -16.32 -7.72
C ILE A 293 6.88 -16.21 -6.72
N GLU A 294 7.21 -14.98 -6.39
CA GLU A 294 8.21 -14.57 -5.39
C GLU A 294 7.56 -13.68 -4.31
N GLY A 295 6.25 -13.47 -4.39
CA GLY A 295 5.49 -12.79 -3.35
C GLY A 295 3.98 -13.03 -3.40
N VAL A 296 3.31 -12.62 -2.33
CA VAL A 296 1.87 -12.75 -2.09
C VAL A 296 1.31 -11.39 -1.71
N VAL A 297 0.19 -11.01 -2.32
CA VAL A 297 -0.54 -9.76 -2.07
C VAL A 297 -1.74 -10.08 -1.20
N THR A 298 -1.89 -9.37 -0.08
CA THR A 298 -3.07 -9.44 0.79
C THR A 298 -3.89 -8.16 0.72
N GLY A 299 -5.22 -8.31 0.76
CA GLY A 299 -6.17 -7.22 0.89
C GLY A 299 -6.40 -6.74 2.33
N ALA A 300 -5.59 -7.18 3.29
CA ALA A 300 -5.73 -6.77 4.69
C ALA A 300 -5.57 -5.24 4.85
N LEU A 301 -6.62 -4.59 5.36
CA LEU A 301 -6.72 -3.13 5.52
C LEU A 301 -6.19 -2.68 6.90
N PHE A 302 -6.71 -3.24 8.00
CA PHE A 302 -6.28 -2.97 9.39
C PHE A 302 -6.13 -4.18 10.31
N SER A 303 -6.59 -5.38 9.92
CA SER A 303 -6.50 -6.56 10.78
C SER A 303 -5.05 -7.06 10.91
N ASN A 304 -4.39 -6.71 12.02
CA ASN A 304 -3.05 -7.22 12.37
C ASN A 304 -3.04 -8.75 12.37
N TYR A 305 -4.12 -9.35 12.86
CA TYR A 305 -4.27 -10.79 12.96
C TYR A 305 -4.17 -11.51 11.60
N GLN A 306 -4.85 -11.00 10.57
CA GLN A 306 -4.78 -11.59 9.23
C GLN A 306 -3.40 -11.34 8.59
N ARG A 307 -2.86 -10.14 8.76
CA ARG A 307 -1.57 -9.76 8.18
C ARG A 307 -0.41 -10.57 8.75
N GLU A 308 -0.30 -10.66 10.08
CA GLU A 308 0.80 -11.38 10.74
C GLU A 308 0.85 -12.86 10.36
N ARG A 309 -0.32 -13.50 10.21
CA ARG A 309 -0.43 -14.91 9.81
C ARG A 309 0.05 -15.15 8.38
N VAL A 310 -0.40 -14.31 7.44
CA VAL A 310 0.04 -14.40 6.04
C VAL A 310 1.53 -14.07 5.93
N GLU A 311 2.01 -13.03 6.64
CA GLU A 311 3.43 -12.67 6.68
C GLU A 311 4.28 -13.83 7.18
N LYS A 312 3.90 -14.50 8.27
CA LYS A 312 4.63 -15.66 8.80
C LYS A 312 4.72 -16.81 7.79
N ILE A 313 3.62 -17.13 7.11
CA ILE A 313 3.63 -18.17 6.06
C ILE A 313 4.55 -17.79 4.91
N CYS A 314 4.52 -16.52 4.49
CA CYS A 314 5.37 -16.01 3.42
C CYS A 314 6.86 -16.09 3.80
N ASP A 315 7.21 -15.70 5.02
CA ASP A 315 8.57 -15.78 5.56
C ASP A 315 9.06 -17.24 5.61
N GLU A 316 8.21 -18.18 6.07
CA GLU A 316 8.54 -19.62 6.09
C GLU A 316 8.75 -20.21 4.69
N LEU A 317 8.07 -19.68 3.66
CA LEU A 317 8.16 -20.13 2.27
C LEU A 317 9.21 -19.35 1.45
N GLY A 318 9.86 -18.34 2.03
CA GLY A 318 10.86 -17.51 1.36
C GLY A 318 10.27 -16.59 0.27
N VAL A 319 9.00 -16.21 0.38
CA VAL A 319 8.32 -15.27 -0.53
C VAL A 319 7.96 -13.98 0.20
N LYS A 320 7.87 -12.87 -0.54
CA LYS A 320 7.54 -11.55 0.04
C LYS A 320 6.05 -11.39 0.29
N CYS A 321 5.66 -10.78 1.41
CA CYS A 321 4.26 -10.40 1.67
C CYS A 321 4.03 -8.90 1.41
N PHE A 322 3.08 -8.59 0.52
CA PHE A 322 2.68 -7.24 0.15
C PHE A 322 1.28 -6.92 0.68
N SER A 323 1.15 -5.84 1.46
CA SER A 323 -0.14 -5.35 1.98
C SER A 323 -0.35 -3.91 1.52
N PRO A 324 -0.76 -3.68 0.26
CA PRO A 324 -0.79 -2.35 -0.35
C PRO A 324 -1.84 -1.41 0.27
N LEU A 325 -2.88 -1.97 0.90
CA LEU A 325 -3.96 -1.20 1.52
C LEU A 325 -3.70 -0.86 2.98
N TRP A 326 -2.63 -1.41 3.57
CA TRP A 326 -2.39 -1.32 5.00
C TRP A 326 -2.35 0.14 5.50
N HIS A 327 -3.22 0.47 6.47
CA HIS A 327 -3.43 1.83 7.02
C HIS A 327 -3.98 2.87 6.04
N MET A 328 -4.57 2.44 4.92
CA MET A 328 -5.33 3.35 4.06
C MET A 328 -6.57 3.86 4.80
N ASP A 329 -6.84 5.16 4.73
CA ASP A 329 -8.07 5.71 5.31
C ASP A 329 -9.30 5.15 4.59
N GLN A 330 -10.25 4.63 5.35
CA GLN A 330 -11.43 3.90 4.89
C GLN A 330 -12.35 4.75 3.99
N SER A 331 -12.61 6.00 4.37
CA SER A 331 -13.42 6.91 3.56
C SER A 331 -12.72 7.19 2.22
N LYS A 332 -11.40 7.40 2.26
CA LYS A 332 -10.60 7.57 1.04
C LYS A 332 -10.53 6.30 0.20
N GLU A 333 -10.57 5.12 0.79
CA GLU A 333 -10.58 3.85 0.05
C GLU A 333 -11.81 3.76 -0.86
N LEU A 334 -12.99 4.02 -0.33
CA LEU A 334 -14.24 4.00 -1.11
C LEU A 334 -14.25 5.08 -2.19
N GLU A 335 -13.83 6.30 -1.86
CA GLU A 335 -13.67 7.34 -2.88
C GLU A 335 -12.69 6.91 -3.98
N PHE A 336 -11.59 6.26 -3.61
CA PHE A 336 -10.58 5.79 -4.54
C PHE A 336 -11.10 4.66 -5.44
N LEU A 337 -11.86 3.71 -4.90
CA LEU A 337 -12.57 2.68 -5.65
C LEU A 337 -13.51 3.30 -6.70
N LEU A 338 -14.37 4.23 -6.27
CA LEU A 338 -15.33 4.90 -7.15
C LEU A 338 -14.63 5.71 -8.24
N ASN A 339 -13.60 6.48 -7.88
CA ASN A 339 -12.82 7.28 -8.82
C ASN A 339 -12.06 6.44 -9.84
N LYS A 340 -11.69 5.20 -9.48
CA LYS A 340 -11.09 4.24 -10.42
C LYS A 340 -12.12 3.52 -11.28
N GLY A 341 -13.42 3.71 -11.05
CA GLY A 341 -14.48 3.06 -11.82
C GLY A 341 -14.78 1.62 -11.40
N PHE A 342 -14.50 1.26 -10.14
CA PHE A 342 -14.97 -0.02 -9.60
C PHE A 342 -16.50 -0.02 -9.49
N LYS A 343 -17.12 -1.13 -9.87
CA LYS A 343 -18.53 -1.42 -9.59
C LYS A 343 -18.59 -2.57 -8.62
N PHE A 344 -19.15 -2.33 -7.43
CA PHE A 344 -19.31 -3.34 -6.41
C PHE A 344 -20.63 -3.14 -5.66
N CYS A 345 -21.13 -4.21 -5.06
CA CYS A 345 -22.36 -4.19 -4.26
C CYS A 345 -22.15 -4.87 -2.91
N MET A 346 -23.04 -4.60 -1.95
CA MET A 346 -23.05 -5.28 -0.66
C MET A 346 -23.76 -6.63 -0.80
N ILE A 347 -23.13 -7.69 -0.30
CA ILE A 347 -23.67 -9.05 -0.32
C ILE A 347 -23.95 -9.61 1.08
N LYS A 348 -23.45 -8.97 2.12
CA LYS A 348 -23.80 -9.28 3.51
C LYS A 348 -23.85 -7.98 4.28
N ILE A 349 -24.76 -7.87 5.22
CA ILE A 349 -24.84 -6.78 6.19
C ILE A 349 -24.96 -7.39 7.59
N ALA A 350 -24.35 -6.79 8.58
CA ALA A 350 -24.34 -7.24 9.97
C ALA A 350 -24.21 -6.05 10.95
N ALA A 351 -24.80 -4.89 10.61
CA ALA A 351 -24.70 -3.67 11.41
C ALA A 351 -26.02 -2.92 11.47
N GLU A 352 -26.27 -2.29 12.61
CA GLU A 352 -27.43 -1.44 12.83
C GLU A 352 -27.41 -0.24 11.85
N GLY A 353 -28.55 0.03 11.22
CA GLY A 353 -28.69 1.06 10.18
C GLY A 353 -28.42 0.60 8.74
N LEU A 354 -27.87 -0.60 8.54
CA LEU A 354 -27.82 -1.26 7.24
C LEU A 354 -28.99 -2.25 7.15
N ASP A 355 -30.01 -1.89 6.39
CA ASP A 355 -31.15 -2.76 6.12
C ASP A 355 -31.00 -3.56 4.81
N LYS A 356 -31.95 -4.46 4.54
CA LYS A 356 -31.97 -5.28 3.32
C LYS A 356 -31.95 -4.49 2.01
N SER A 357 -32.27 -3.18 2.01
CA SER A 357 -32.27 -2.36 0.79
C SER A 357 -30.86 -2.11 0.25
N TRP A 358 -29.83 -2.34 1.07
CA TRP A 358 -28.43 -2.25 0.67
C TRP A 358 -27.94 -3.48 -0.11
N LEU A 359 -28.56 -4.65 0.09
CA LEU A 359 -28.13 -5.89 -0.54
C LEU A 359 -28.29 -5.85 -2.06
N GLY A 360 -27.23 -6.22 -2.78
CA GLY A 360 -27.19 -6.26 -4.24
C GLY A 360 -27.16 -4.89 -4.90
N LYS A 361 -27.25 -3.80 -4.13
CA LYS A 361 -27.22 -2.44 -4.65
C LYS A 361 -25.79 -2.01 -4.95
N ILE A 362 -25.58 -1.47 -6.15
CA ILE A 362 -24.28 -0.92 -6.55
C ILE A 362 -24.00 0.33 -5.71
N ILE A 363 -22.81 0.37 -5.12
CA ILE A 363 -22.35 1.51 -4.34
C ILE A 363 -21.91 2.62 -5.32
N THR A 364 -22.60 3.75 -5.27
CA THR A 364 -22.22 4.97 -5.99
C THR A 364 -21.87 6.08 -4.99
N LYS A 365 -21.50 7.26 -5.48
CA LYS A 365 -21.25 8.43 -4.62
C LYS A 365 -22.46 8.78 -3.74
N LYS A 366 -23.69 8.58 -4.24
CA LYS A 366 -24.92 8.79 -3.47
C LYS A 366 -25.05 7.83 -2.29
N GLU A 367 -24.66 6.57 -2.48
CA GLU A 367 -24.65 5.56 -1.42
C GLU A 367 -23.54 5.82 -0.42
N LEU A 368 -22.37 6.28 -0.88
CA LEU A 368 -21.27 6.71 -0.01
C LEU A 368 -21.68 7.86 0.92
N ASP A 369 -22.35 8.89 0.37
CA ASP A 369 -22.85 10.02 1.18
C ASP A 369 -23.83 9.55 2.27
N LYS A 370 -24.66 8.54 1.98
CA LYS A 370 -25.56 7.93 2.96
C LYS A 370 -24.81 7.16 4.05
N LEU A 371 -23.77 6.41 3.68
CA LEU A 371 -22.94 5.69 4.65
C LEU A 371 -22.20 6.67 5.58
N GLU A 372 -21.74 7.82 5.07
CA GLU A 372 -21.12 8.86 5.92
C GLU A 372 -22.12 9.51 6.89
N VAL A 373 -23.40 9.63 6.50
CA VAL A 373 -24.46 10.06 7.43
C VAL A 373 -24.70 9.00 8.51
N LEU A 374 -24.69 7.71 8.14
CA LEU A 374 -24.86 6.61 9.10
C LEU A 374 -23.67 6.52 10.05
N ARG A 375 -22.43 6.66 9.56
CA ARG A 375 -21.22 6.72 10.39
C ARG A 375 -21.33 7.78 11.48
N LYS A 376 -21.80 8.98 11.15
CA LYS A 376 -21.97 10.07 12.13
C LYS A 376 -23.03 9.80 13.18
N LYS A 377 -24.00 8.93 12.89
CA LYS A 377 -25.14 8.62 13.77
C LYS A 377 -24.92 7.37 14.62
N LEU A 378 -24.30 6.36 14.05
CA LEU A 378 -24.24 5.00 14.59
C LEU A 378 -22.80 4.47 14.71
N GLU A 379 -21.80 5.33 14.44
CA GLU A 379 -20.36 4.98 14.49
C GLU A 379 -19.95 3.78 13.64
N ILE A 380 -20.75 3.43 12.61
CA ILE A 380 -20.44 2.32 11.71
C ILE A 380 -19.19 2.61 10.86
N ASN A 381 -18.43 1.57 10.54
CA ASN A 381 -17.32 1.68 9.59
C ASN A 381 -17.85 1.75 8.15
N VAL A 382 -17.54 2.83 7.44
CA VAL A 382 -18.00 3.07 6.06
C VAL A 382 -17.43 2.02 5.10
N ALA A 383 -16.19 1.56 5.32
CA ALA A 383 -15.55 0.53 4.52
C ALA A 383 -15.89 -0.91 4.97
N GLY A 384 -16.67 -1.09 6.04
CA GLY A 384 -17.13 -2.41 6.48
C GLY A 384 -16.04 -3.32 7.08
N GLU A 385 -14.95 -2.75 7.61
CA GLU A 385 -13.83 -3.52 8.14
C GLU A 385 -14.13 -4.34 9.40
N GLY A 386 -15.08 -3.88 10.22
CA GLY A 386 -15.52 -4.58 11.43
C GLY A 386 -16.44 -5.77 11.12
N GLY A 387 -16.63 -6.09 9.84
CA GLY A 387 -17.60 -7.07 9.38
C GLY A 387 -19.01 -6.50 9.23
N GLU A 388 -19.16 -5.16 9.23
CA GLU A 388 -20.46 -4.49 9.09
C GLU A 388 -21.14 -4.84 7.77
N TYR A 389 -20.35 -5.04 6.71
CA TYR A 389 -20.82 -5.61 5.46
C TYR A 389 -19.71 -6.35 4.71
N GLU A 390 -20.11 -7.29 3.85
CA GLU A 390 -19.23 -7.87 2.85
C GLU A 390 -19.62 -7.38 1.46
N SER A 391 -18.63 -7.23 0.58
CA SER A 391 -18.83 -6.70 -0.77
C SER A 391 -18.50 -7.73 -1.84
N LEU A 392 -19.09 -7.55 -3.02
CA LEU A 392 -18.76 -8.29 -4.23
C LEU A 392 -18.44 -7.30 -5.35
N VAL A 393 -17.26 -7.45 -5.95
CA VAL A 393 -16.85 -6.64 -7.11
C VAL A 393 -17.43 -7.24 -8.39
N LEU A 394 -18.26 -6.46 -9.05
CA LEU A 394 -18.88 -6.79 -10.34
C LEU A 394 -18.03 -6.32 -11.51
N ASP A 395 -17.36 -5.18 -11.34
CA ASP A 395 -16.42 -4.66 -12.32
C ASP A 395 -15.24 -3.94 -11.68
N ALA A 396 -14.06 -4.09 -12.28
CA ALA A 396 -12.83 -3.40 -11.94
C ALA A 396 -12.04 -3.03 -13.20
N PRO A 397 -11.16 -2.01 -13.18
CA PRO A 397 -10.41 -1.57 -14.35
C PRO A 397 -9.58 -2.67 -15.03
N PHE A 398 -9.05 -3.60 -14.24
CA PHE A 398 -8.26 -4.73 -14.73
C PHE A 398 -9.10 -5.89 -15.27
N PHE A 399 -10.43 -5.83 -15.19
CA PHE A 399 -11.30 -6.82 -15.82
C PHE A 399 -11.49 -6.48 -17.30
N SER A 400 -11.50 -7.51 -18.15
CA SER A 400 -11.86 -7.42 -19.57
C SER A 400 -13.37 -7.56 -19.81
N LYS A 401 -14.11 -8.10 -18.83
CA LYS A 401 -15.56 -8.35 -18.85
C LYS A 401 -16.16 -7.95 -17.51
N GLU A 402 -17.43 -7.58 -17.49
CA GLU A 402 -18.18 -7.27 -16.26
C GLU A 402 -18.99 -8.50 -15.80
N LEU A 403 -19.09 -8.71 -14.49
CA LEU A 403 -19.97 -9.73 -13.92
C LEU A 403 -21.39 -9.17 -13.78
N LYS A 404 -22.37 -9.89 -14.33
CA LYS A 404 -23.79 -9.59 -14.16
C LYS A 404 -24.48 -10.69 -13.34
N ILE A 405 -25.07 -10.30 -12.21
CA ILE A 405 -25.91 -11.18 -11.40
C ILE A 405 -27.22 -11.43 -12.16
N GLN A 406 -27.55 -12.70 -12.39
CA GLN A 406 -28.79 -13.12 -13.06
C GLN A 406 -29.84 -13.58 -12.07
N LYS A 407 -29.41 -14.32 -11.04
CA LYS A 407 -30.30 -14.87 -10.02
C LYS A 407 -29.59 -14.82 -8.66
N SER A 408 -30.30 -14.31 -7.66
CA SER A 408 -29.86 -14.28 -6.28
C SER A 408 -31.03 -14.54 -5.34
N ARG A 409 -30.72 -14.94 -4.12
CA ARG A 409 -31.66 -15.09 -3.00
C ARG A 409 -31.08 -14.45 -1.75
N VAL A 410 -31.94 -14.00 -0.84
CA VAL A 410 -31.54 -13.48 0.47
C VAL A 410 -31.71 -14.57 1.52
N LEU A 411 -30.73 -14.72 2.41
CA LEU A 411 -30.70 -15.66 3.54
C LEU A 411 -30.50 -14.88 4.85
N LYS A 412 -30.88 -15.52 5.97
CA LYS A 412 -30.80 -15.00 7.35
C LYS A 412 -31.41 -13.60 7.46
N GLU A 413 -32.73 -13.46 7.38
CA GLU A 413 -33.39 -12.16 7.48
C GLU A 413 -33.65 -11.79 8.95
N SER A 414 -32.78 -10.94 9.51
CA SER A 414 -33.13 -10.10 10.67
C SER A 414 -33.07 -8.62 10.27
N ASN A 415 -33.48 -7.71 11.16
CA ASN A 415 -33.42 -6.28 10.86
C ASN A 415 -31.99 -5.72 10.74
N ILE A 416 -30.98 -6.47 11.20
CA ILE A 416 -29.58 -6.02 11.31
C ILE A 416 -28.58 -6.96 10.64
N GLU A 417 -29.00 -8.17 10.26
CA GLU A 417 -28.20 -9.16 9.55
C GLU A 417 -28.98 -9.69 8.36
N ALA A 418 -28.37 -9.67 7.18
CA ALA A 418 -28.90 -10.28 5.96
C ALA A 418 -27.79 -10.62 4.97
N THR A 419 -27.92 -11.73 4.24
CA THR A 419 -26.91 -12.18 3.27
C THR A 419 -27.54 -12.47 1.91
N LEU A 420 -26.99 -11.90 0.84
CA LEU A 420 -27.35 -12.17 -0.55
C LEU A 420 -26.44 -13.27 -1.13
N ILE A 421 -27.05 -14.39 -1.47
CA ILE A 421 -26.40 -15.50 -2.17
C ILE A 421 -26.70 -15.37 -3.66
N VAL A 422 -25.65 -15.29 -4.46
CA VAL A 422 -25.73 -15.32 -5.91
C VAL A 422 -25.82 -16.78 -6.37
N GLU A 423 -26.93 -17.16 -6.99
CA GLU A 423 -27.12 -18.51 -7.53
C GLU A 423 -26.60 -18.62 -8.96
N LYS A 424 -26.70 -17.52 -9.72
CA LYS A 424 -26.26 -17.48 -11.11
C LYS A 424 -25.74 -16.10 -11.48
N ALA A 425 -24.54 -16.06 -12.04
CA ALA A 425 -23.92 -14.88 -12.63
C ALA A 425 -23.25 -15.24 -13.97
N SER A 426 -23.09 -14.24 -14.83
CA SER A 426 -22.47 -14.40 -16.15
C SER A 426 -21.55 -13.23 -16.47
N LEU A 427 -20.53 -13.47 -17.29
CA LEU A 427 -19.65 -12.43 -17.81
C LEU A 427 -20.26 -11.78 -19.05
N VAL A 428 -20.29 -10.44 -19.08
CA VAL A 428 -20.72 -9.62 -20.21
C VAL A 428 -19.58 -8.73 -20.69
N LYS A 429 -19.55 -8.39 -21.98
CA LYS A 429 -18.55 -7.44 -22.51
C LYS A 429 -18.81 -6.04 -21.92
N LYS A 430 -17.72 -5.33 -21.64
CA LYS A 430 -17.72 -3.95 -21.14
C LYS A 430 -18.15 -2.95 -22.19
#